data_AF-A0A3G9IP07-F1
#
_entry.id   AF-A0A3G9IP07-F1
#
_cell.length_a   1.000
_cell.length_b   1.000
_cell.length_c   1.000
_cell.angle_alpha   90.00
_cell.angle_beta   90.00
_cell.angle_gamma   90.00
#
_symmetry.space_group_name_H-M   'P 1'
#
loop_
_entity.id
_entity.type
_entity.pdbx_description
1 polymer ?
#
loop_
_entity_poly.entity_id
_entity_poly.type
_entity_poly.pdbx_seq_one_letter_code
_entity_poly.pdbx_strand_id
1 'polypeptide(L)' 'MLQAITTIEAETDKDAVNFYLSCGFIVKALGELYPGTELFLCVKITDHYKTGI' A
#
# COMPACT_ATOMS: atom_id res chain seq x y z
N MET A 1 -24.21 11.45 -6.45
CA MET A 1 -22.88 11.74 -5.88
C MET A 1 -22.04 10.49 -6.10
N LEU A 2 -20.97 10.58 -6.91
CA LEU A 2 -20.06 9.46 -7.13
C LEU A 2 -19.02 9.47 -6.00
N GLN A 3 -18.97 8.41 -5.21
CA GLN A 3 -17.92 8.18 -4.23
C GLN A 3 -16.69 7.66 -4.99
N ALA A 4 -15.54 8.31 -4.84
CA ALA A 4 -14.28 7.82 -5.38
C ALA A 4 -13.50 7.08 -4.28
N ILE A 5 -12.80 6.01 -4.66
CA ILE A 5 -11.76 5.44 -3.81
C ILE A 5 -10.59 6.42 -3.85
N THR A 6 -10.14 6.85 -2.67
CA THR A 6 -9.00 7.78 -2.51
C THR A 6 -7.73 7.07 -2.04
N THR A 7 -7.89 5.91 -1.41
CA THR A 7 -6.79 5.17 -0.79
C THR A 7 -7.05 3.68 -0.85
N ILE A 8 -5.99 2.91 -1.09
CA ILE A 8 -5.94 1.45 -0.94
C ILE A 8 -4.88 1.13 0.09
N GLU A 9 -5.22 0.31 1.07
CA GLU A 9 -4.33 -0.15 2.14
C GLU A 9 -4.24 -1.69 2.11
N ALA A 10 -3.04 -2.20 2.37
CA ALA A 10 -2.78 -3.63 2.52
C ALA A 10 -1.67 -3.86 3.56
N GLU A 11 -1.77 -4.95 4.31
CA GLU A 11 -0.67 -5.45 5.14
C GLU A 11 -0.05 -6.67 4.47
N THR A 12 1.27 -6.77 4.53
CA THR A 12 2.03 -7.85 3.88
C THR A 12 3.29 -8.18 4.66
N ASP A 13 3.98 -9.25 4.27
CA ASP A 13 5.26 -9.67 4.84
C ASP A 13 6.44 -9.31 3.91
N LYS A 14 7.64 -9.67 4.35
CA LYS A 14 8.88 -9.42 3.60
C LYS A 14 8.93 -10.07 2.22
N ASP A 15 8.21 -11.18 1.99
CA ASP A 15 8.29 -11.93 0.74
C ASP A 15 7.44 -11.25 -0.34
N ALA A 16 6.40 -10.50 0.05
CA ALA A 16 5.50 -9.80 -0.85
C ALA A 16 5.64 -8.26 -0.85
N VAL A 17 6.35 -7.65 0.10
CA VAL A 17 6.50 -6.17 0.19
C VAL A 17 7.04 -5.52 -1.09
N ASN A 18 7.96 -6.18 -1.79
CA ASN A 18 8.55 -5.67 -3.03
C ASN A 18 7.55 -5.62 -4.19
N PHE A 19 6.55 -6.50 -4.20
CA PHE A 19 5.45 -6.43 -5.16
C PHE A 19 4.67 -5.11 -4.97
N TYR A 20 4.28 -4.77 -3.74
CA TYR A 20 3.55 -3.54 -3.45
C TYR A 20 4.38 -2.28 -3.78
N LEU A 21 5.68 -2.28 -3.45
CA LEU A 21 6.59 -1.21 -3.88
C LEU A 21 6.58 -1.03 -5.39
N SER A 22 6.67 -2.12 -6.16
CA SER A 22 6.64 -2.07 -7.63
C SER A 22 5.30 -1.57 -8.19
N CYS A 23 4.20 -1.77 -7.45
CA CYS A 23 2.88 -1.25 -7.80
C CYS A 23 2.67 0.23 -7.41
N GLY A 24 3.68 0.88 -6.84
CA GLY A 24 3.66 2.28 -6.43
C GLY A 24 2.96 2.53 -5.09
N PHE A 25 2.92 1.52 -4.20
CA PHE A 25 2.52 1.73 -2.82
C PHE A 25 3.68 2.33 -2.03
N ILE A 26 3.36 3.21 -1.08
CA ILE A 26 4.24 3.65 -0.01
C ILE A 26 4.24 2.56 1.06
N VAL A 27 5.42 2.15 1.52
CA VAL A 27 5.58 1.06 2.49
C VAL A 27 6.15 1.58 3.81
N LYS A 28 5.57 1.12 4.92
CA LYS A 28 6.06 1.34 6.29
C LYS A 28 6.18 0.01 7.01
N ALA A 29 7.36 -0.29 7.55
CA ALA A 29 7.54 -1.42 8.47
C ALA A 29 6.73 -1.20 9.76
N LEU A 30 6.01 -2.24 10.19
CA LEU A 30 5.26 -2.29 11.44
C LEU A 30 6.02 -3.07 12.53
N GLY A 31 7.08 -3.79 12.14
CA GLY A 31 7.85 -4.68 13.01
C GLY A 31 7.28 -6.09 13.07
N GLU A 32 7.86 -6.91 13.94
CA GLU A 32 7.39 -8.29 14.17
C GLU A 32 6.23 -8.28 15.16
N LEU A 33 5.00 -8.51 14.66
CA LEU A 33 3.84 -8.77 15.53
C LEU A 33 3.80 -10.24 15.97
N TYR A 34 4.45 -11.13 15.21
CA TYR A 34 4.63 -12.54 15.50
C TYR A 34 6.10 -12.95 15.25
N PRO A 35 6.64 -13.95 15.98
CA PRO A 35 8.04 -14.32 15.86
C PRO A 35 8.44 -14.68 14.44
N GLY A 36 9.41 -13.94 13.88
CA GLY A 36 10.01 -14.23 12.58
C GLY A 36 9.24 -13.72 11.36
N THR A 37 8.13 -13.00 11.56
CA THR A 37 7.38 -12.35 10.48
C THR A 37 7.26 -10.85 10.75
N GLU A 38 8.10 -10.08 10.08
CA GLU A 38 7.94 -8.62 10.00
C GLU A 38 6.76 -8.26 9.09
N LEU A 39 5.90 -7.37 9.57
CA LEU A 39 4.76 -6.86 8.83
C LEU A 39 5.04 -5.48 8.24
N PHE A 40 4.44 -5.22 7.10
CA PHE A 40 4.55 -3.96 6.36
C PHE A 40 3.17 -3.43 6.00
N LEU A 41 2.89 -2.18 6.37
CA LEU A 41 1.72 -1.44 5.87
C LEU A 41 2.07 -0.84 4.52
N CYS A 42 1.26 -1.15 3.51
CA CYS A 42 1.36 -0.64 2.15
C CYS A 42 0.17 0.28 1.87
N VAL A 43 0.42 1.54 1.49
CA VAL A 43 -0.62 2.54 1.19
C VAL A 43 -0.44 3.10 -0.21
N LYS A 44 -1.51 3.09 -1.01
CA LYS A 44 -1.54 3.75 -2.32
C LYS A 44 -2.64 4.79 -2.35
N ILE A 45 -2.25 6.04 -2.56
CA ILE A 45 -3.18 7.14 -2.79
C ILE A 45 -3.62 7.08 -4.26
N THR A 46 -4.92 7.08 -4.48
CA THR A 46 -5.51 7.00 -5.83
C THR A 46 -5.97 8.39 -6.25
N ASP A 47 -5.09 9.13 -6.91
CA ASP A 47 -5.41 10.43 -7.53
C ASP A 47 -6.20 10.21 -8.83
N HIS A 48 -7.47 9.86 -8.70
CA HIS A 48 -8.38 9.80 -9.85
C HIS A 48 -9.06 11.14 -10.12
N TYR A 49 -8.32 12.25 -10.31
CA TYR A 49 -8.84 13.41 -11.06
C TYR A 49 -7.74 14.26 -11.75
N LYS A 50 -7.86 14.28 -13.10
CA LYS A 50 -7.29 15.19 -14.12
C LYS A 50 -5.91 14.88 -14.72
N THR A 51 -5.88 13.96 -15.67
CA THR A 51 -5.11 14.18 -16.92
C THR A 51 -6.08 14.69 -17.98
N GLY A 52 -6.41 15.97 -17.91
CA GLY A 52 -7.07 16.69 -19.00
C GLY A 52 -6.00 17.38 -19.83
N ILE A 53 -5.61 16.74 -20.94
CA ILE A 53 -5.11 17.45 -22.12
C ILE A 53 -6.33 17.99 -22.84
#